data_AF-A0A2T9Z2Z6-F1
#
_entry.id   AF-A0A2T9Z2Z6-F1
#
_cell.length_a   1.000
_cell.length_b   1.000
_cell.length_c   1.000
_cell.angle_alpha   90.00
_cell.angle_beta   90.00
_cell.angle_gamma   90.00
#
_symmetry.space_group_name_H-M   'P 1'
#
loop_
_entity.id
_entity.type
_entity.pdbx_description
1 polymer ?
#
loop_
_entity_poly.entity_id
_entity_poly.type
_entity_poly.pdbx_seq_one_letter_code
_entity_poly.pdbx_strand_id
1 'polypeptide(L)'
;MKFKADLKNLKNQLMVFIVKYFSPVTKLGILRVARDHYRMLWSSLTMISQIKSKRCRFSVLHISGTINKCQKAAISFDRELILKHFKEELRIKDSILIESNAKKTLESSKRDIESLEH
;
A
#
# COMPACT_ATOMS: atom_id res chain seq x y z
N MET A 1 5.32 -12.20 -22.39
CA MET A 1 4.51 -13.35 -21.96
C MET A 1 3.04 -13.04 -22.28
N LYS A 2 2.55 -13.48 -23.44
CA LYS A 2 1.16 -13.22 -23.88
C LYS A 2 0.28 -14.32 -23.29
N PHE A 3 -0.49 -14.01 -22.26
CA PHE A 3 -1.57 -14.88 -21.78
C PHE A 3 -2.69 -14.86 -22.84
N LYS A 4 -2.65 -15.82 -23.76
CA LYS A 4 -3.77 -16.12 -24.66
C LYS A 4 -4.73 -17.00 -23.86
N ALA A 5 -5.64 -16.37 -23.12
CA ALA A 5 -6.77 -17.09 -22.53
C ALA A 5 -7.74 -17.45 -23.65
N ASP A 6 -8.11 -18.72 -23.74
CA ASP A 6 -8.91 -19.29 -24.81
C ASP A 6 -10.35 -18.76 -24.77
N LEU A 7 -10.64 -17.74 -25.59
CA LEU A 7 -11.89 -16.98 -25.60
C LEU A 7 -13.12 -17.75 -26.15
N LYS A 8 -12.95 -18.99 -26.62
CA LYS A 8 -14.02 -19.71 -27.36
C LYS A 8 -15.03 -20.45 -26.47
N ASN A 9 -14.70 -20.79 -25.22
CA ASN A 9 -15.63 -21.47 -24.30
C ASN A 9 -16.36 -20.54 -23.30
N LEU A 10 -16.14 -19.23 -23.37
CA LEU A 10 -16.55 -18.29 -22.33
C LEU A 10 -17.87 -17.53 -22.60
N LYS A 11 -18.70 -17.99 -23.54
CA LYS A 11 -20.00 -17.34 -23.84
C LYS A 11 -21.13 -17.76 -22.88
N ASN A 12 -21.08 -18.96 -22.31
CA ASN A 12 -22.05 -19.43 -21.30
C ASN A 12 -21.63 -19.19 -19.85
N GLN A 13 -20.45 -18.62 -19.63
CA GLN A 13 -19.91 -18.33 -18.30
C GLN A 13 -19.27 -16.95 -18.31
N LEU A 14 -20.09 -15.94 -18.62
CA LEU A 14 -19.70 -14.54 -18.48
C LEU A 14 -19.42 -14.28 -16.99
N MET A 15 -18.17 -14.48 -16.58
CA MET A 15 -17.63 -14.11 -15.28
C MET A 15 -17.54 -12.58 -15.24
N VAL A 16 -18.68 -11.91 -15.13
CA VAL A 16 -18.76 -10.45 -15.04
C VAL A 16 -18.40 -10.07 -13.62
N PHE A 17 -17.17 -9.58 -13.42
CA PHE A 17 -16.83 -8.80 -12.24
C PHE A 17 -16.95 -7.31 -12.58
N ILE A 18 -17.45 -6.52 -11.62
CA ILE A 18 -17.69 -5.10 -11.81
C ILE A 18 -16.83 -4.34 -10.81
N VAL A 19 -15.99 -3.43 -11.31
CA VAL A 19 -15.30 -2.46 -10.46
C VAL A 19 -16.30 -1.41 -10.03
N LYS A 20 -16.65 -1.39 -8.74
CA LYS A 20 -17.59 -0.42 -8.18
C LYS A 20 -16.92 0.89 -7.84
N TYR A 21 -15.67 0.84 -7.42
CA TYR A 21 -14.90 1.99 -7.01
C TYR A 21 -13.42 1.71 -7.19
N PHE A 22 -12.66 2.70 -7.64
CA PHE A 22 -11.20 2.66 -7.65
C PHE A 22 -10.67 4.08 -7.44
N SER A 23 -9.80 4.26 -6.45
CA SER A 23 -9.10 5.52 -6.21
C SER A 23 -7.68 5.43 -6.77
N PRO A 24 -7.30 6.27 -7.75
CA PRO A 24 -5.93 6.27 -8.27
C PRO A 24 -4.91 6.82 -7.25
N VAL A 25 -5.37 7.63 -6.28
CA VAL A 25 -4.52 8.25 -5.25
C VAL A 25 -4.08 7.21 -4.24
N THR A 26 -5.02 6.48 -3.65
CA THR A 26 -4.74 5.47 -2.60
C THR A 26 -4.48 4.07 -3.19
N LYS A 27 -4.69 3.89 -4.50
CA LYS A 27 -4.57 2.61 -5.23
C LYS A 27 -5.46 1.50 -4.66
N LEU A 28 -6.54 1.89 -3.99
CA LEU A 28 -7.54 0.99 -3.41
C LEU A 28 -8.78 0.94 -4.31
N GLY A 29 -9.40 -0.23 -4.39
CA GLY A 29 -10.62 -0.42 -5.17
C GLY A 29 -11.53 -1.50 -4.60
N ILE A 30 -12.81 -1.42 -4.96
CA ILE A 30 -13.84 -2.37 -4.57
C ILE A 30 -14.34 -3.07 -5.82
N LEU A 31 -14.17 -4.39 -5.86
CA LEU A 31 -14.64 -5.25 -6.92
C LEU A 31 -15.84 -6.07 -6.45
N ARG A 32 -16.87 -6.15 -7.27
CA ARG A 32 -18.02 -7.05 -7.08
C ARG A 32 -17.87 -8.24 -8.01
N VAL A 33 -18.01 -9.45 -7.46
CA VAL A 33 -17.92 -10.72 -8.19
C VAL A 33 -19.00 -11.68 -7.68
N ALA A 34 -19.37 -12.66 -8.50
CA ALA A 34 -20.22 -13.77 -8.07
C ALA A 34 -19.52 -14.60 -6.97
N ARG A 35 -20.32 -15.12 -6.02
CA ARG A 35 -19.80 -15.87 -4.86
C ARG A 35 -19.09 -17.17 -5.23
N ASP A 36 -19.41 -17.76 -6.37
CA ASP A 36 -18.82 -19.03 -6.78
C ASP A 36 -17.42 -18.87 -7.40
N HIS A 37 -17.07 -17.64 -7.81
CA HIS A 37 -15.88 -17.37 -8.62
C HIS A 37 -14.89 -16.37 -8.00
N TYR A 38 -15.11 -15.92 -6.75
CA TYR A 38 -14.22 -14.94 -6.12
C TYR A 38 -12.78 -15.45 -5.94
N ARG A 39 -12.61 -16.76 -5.69
CA ARG A 39 -11.28 -17.37 -5.53
C ARG A 39 -10.48 -17.33 -6.83
N MET A 40 -11.12 -17.66 -7.96
CA MET A 40 -10.51 -17.62 -9.28
C MET A 40 -10.09 -16.18 -9.66
N LEU A 41 -10.95 -15.20 -9.37
CA LEU A 41 -10.63 -13.79 -9.56
C LEU A 41 -9.43 -13.37 -8.70
N TRP A 42 -9.42 -13.73 -7.42
CA TRP A 42 -8.31 -13.40 -6.51
C TRP A 42 -6.99 -13.99 -6.99
N SER A 43 -6.96 -15.30 -7.31
CA SER A 43 -5.77 -15.94 -7.86
C SER A 43 -5.27 -15.24 -9.13
N SER A 44 -6.18 -14.94 -10.05
CA SER A 44 -5.85 -14.22 -11.28
C SER A 44 -5.24 -12.84 -10.98
N LEU A 45 -5.81 -12.10 -10.02
CA LEU A 45 -5.37 -10.77 -9.63
C LEU A 45 -3.95 -10.80 -9.02
N THR A 46 -3.64 -11.81 -8.21
CA THR A 46 -2.31 -11.99 -7.62
C THR A 46 -1.24 -12.35 -8.67
N MET A 47 -1.63 -13.02 -9.76
CA MET A 47 -0.71 -13.32 -10.87
C MET A 47 -0.39 -12.10 -11.75
N ILE A 48 -1.17 -11.02 -11.67
CA ILE A 48 -0.89 -9.79 -12.42
C ILE A 48 0.29 -9.06 -11.77
N SER A 49 1.45 -9.15 -12.40
CA SER A 49 2.70 -8.53 -11.95
C SER A 49 3.00 -7.18 -12.62
N GLN A 50 2.35 -6.88 -13.75
CA GLN A 50 2.57 -5.65 -14.50
C GLN A 50 1.30 -5.21 -15.22
N ILE A 51 0.94 -3.94 -15.05
CA ILE A 51 -0.11 -3.28 -15.83
C ILE A 51 0.54 -2.20 -16.68
N LYS A 52 0.36 -2.33 -18.00
CA LYS A 52 1.02 -1.48 -19.00
C LYS A 52 2.55 -1.52 -18.78
N SER A 53 3.11 -0.46 -18.20
CA SER A 53 4.55 -0.32 -17.92
C SER A 53 4.89 -0.23 -16.43
N LYS A 54 3.92 -0.40 -15.52
CA LYS A 54 4.13 -0.31 -14.07
C LYS A 54 4.05 -1.70 -13.45
N ARG A 55 5.09 -2.08 -12.69
CA ARG A 55 5.03 -3.28 -11.84
C ARG A 55 3.99 -3.05 -10.76
N CYS A 56 3.08 -4.00 -10.60
CA CYS A 56 1.99 -3.92 -9.64
C CYS A 56 1.82 -5.27 -8.94
N ARG A 57 1.39 -5.22 -7.69
CA ARG A 57 0.95 -6.38 -6.94
C ARG A 57 -0.40 -6.08 -6.36
N PHE A 58 -1.36 -6.96 -6.60
CA PHE A 58 -2.67 -6.84 -5.99
C PHE A 58 -2.76 -7.73 -4.75
N SER A 59 -3.17 -7.13 -3.64
CA SER A 59 -3.54 -7.82 -2.41
C SER A 59 -5.02 -7.61 -2.14
N VAL A 60 -5.69 -8.66 -1.68
CA VAL A 60 -7.07 -8.55 -1.22
C VAL A 60 -7.03 -8.12 0.24
N LEU A 61 -7.65 -6.97 0.53
CA LEU A 61 -7.72 -6.40 1.86
C LEU A 61 -8.84 -7.05 2.70
N HIS A 62 -10.04 -7.17 2.12
CA HIS A 62 -11.22 -7.66 2.82
C HIS A 62 -12.22 -8.24 1.82
N ILE A 63 -12.92 -9.30 2.22
CA ILE A 63 -14.00 -9.93 1.45
C ILE A 63 -15.28 -9.86 2.29
N SER A 64 -16.35 -9.29 1.72
CA SER A 64 -17.65 -9.20 2.38
C SER A 64 -18.80 -9.37 1.42
N GLY A 65 -19.96 -9.77 1.95
CA GLY A 65 -21.21 -9.89 1.18
C GLY A 65 -21.89 -8.54 0.89
N THR A 66 -21.56 -7.47 1.63
CA THR A 66 -22.15 -6.14 1.44
C THR A 66 -21.08 -5.08 1.18
N ILE A 67 -21.40 -4.14 0.27
CA ILE A 67 -20.50 -3.05 -0.11
C ILE A 67 -20.17 -2.17 1.12
N ASN A 68 -21.14 -1.92 1.99
CA ASN A 68 -20.95 -1.08 3.19
C ASN A 68 -19.86 -1.63 4.13
N LYS A 69 -19.78 -2.96 4.29
CA LYS A 69 -18.71 -3.58 5.10
C LYS A 69 -17.34 -3.45 4.43
N CYS A 70 -17.27 -3.65 3.12
CA CYS A 70 -16.03 -3.44 2.36
C CYS A 70 -15.57 -1.98 2.40
N GLN A 71 -16.48 -1.01 2.34
CA GLN A 71 -16.17 0.42 2.44
C GLN A 71 -15.60 0.76 3.82
N LYS A 72 -16.23 0.30 4.91
CA LYS A 72 -15.72 0.51 6.26
C LYS A 72 -14.32 -0.08 6.43
N ALA A 73 -14.08 -1.28 5.92
CA ALA A 73 -12.76 -1.90 5.94
C ALA A 73 -11.72 -1.09 5.13
N ALA A 74 -12.09 -0.60 3.95
CA ALA A 74 -11.22 0.24 3.13
C ALA A 74 -10.85 1.56 3.83
N ILE A 75 -11.82 2.23 4.47
CA ILE A 75 -11.57 3.46 5.23
C ILE A 75 -10.68 3.20 6.45
N SER A 76 -10.94 2.11 7.17
CA SER A 76 -10.11 1.73 8.33
C SER A 76 -8.67 1.49 7.93
N PHE A 77 -8.45 0.77 6.81
CA PHE A 77 -7.12 0.49 6.30
C PHE A 77 -6.41 1.76 5.82
N ASP A 78 -7.11 2.64 5.12
CA ASP A 78 -6.56 3.91 4.64
C ASP A 78 -6.06 4.77 5.81
N ARG A 79 -6.87 4.88 6.89
CA ARG A 79 -6.45 5.55 8.14
C ARG A 79 -5.22 4.92 8.77
N GLU A 80 -5.16 3.59 8.84
CA GLU A 80 -4.00 2.89 9.39
C GLU A 80 -2.75 3.13 8.55
N LEU A 81 -2.88 3.13 7.22
CA LEU A 81 -1.79 3.39 6.29
C LEU A 81 -1.23 4.81 6.47
N ILE A 82 -2.10 5.80 6.58
CA ILE A 82 -1.74 7.19 6.85
C ILE A 82 -1.01 7.29 8.19
N LEU A 83 -1.55 6.70 9.25
CA LEU A 83 -0.93 6.70 10.58
C LEU A 83 0.44 6.03 10.59
N LYS A 84 0.63 4.94 9.82
CA LYS A 84 1.93 4.27 9.67
C LYS A 84 2.94 5.19 8.99
N HIS A 85 2.57 5.85 7.89
CA HIS A 85 3.46 6.79 7.20
C HIS A 85 3.87 7.96 8.11
N PHE A 86 2.91 8.56 8.83
CA PHE A 86 3.23 9.64 9.78
C PHE A 86 4.15 9.18 10.92
N LYS A 87 3.92 7.98 11.47
CA LYS A 87 4.80 7.43 12.51
C LYS A 87 6.23 7.18 12.00
N GLU A 88 6.38 6.69 10.78
CA GLU A 88 7.68 6.48 10.15
C GLU A 88 8.41 7.82 9.92
N GLU A 89 7.71 8.84 9.44
CA GLU A 89 8.28 10.19 9.28
C GLU A 89 8.73 10.81 10.60
N LEU A 90 7.94 10.67 11.67
CA LEU A 90 8.30 11.15 12.99
C LEU A 90 9.53 10.43 13.53
N ARG A 91 9.60 9.10 13.39
CA ARG A 91 10.75 8.31 13.82
C ARG A 91 12.05 8.72 13.12
N ILE A 92 11.98 9.04 11.83
CA ILE A 92 13.11 9.55 11.06
C ILE A 92 13.52 10.94 11.58
N LYS A 93 12.56 11.85 11.80
CA LYS A 93 12.84 13.19 12.33
C LYS A 93 13.49 13.14 13.71
N ASP A 94 12.99 12.30 14.61
CA ASP A 94 13.55 12.16 15.96
C ASP A 94 14.99 11.66 15.93
N SER A 95 15.29 10.70 15.05
CA SER A 95 16.65 10.16 14.86
C SER A 95 17.62 11.24 14.36
N ILE A 96 17.20 12.04 13.38
CA ILE A 96 17.99 13.17 12.85
C ILE A 96 18.20 14.24 13.92
N LEU A 97 17.16 14.54 14.71
CA LEU A 97 17.23 15.55 15.77
C LEU A 97 18.23 15.15 16.86
N ILE A 98 18.20 13.88 17.30
CA ILE A 98 19.15 13.33 18.28
C ILE A 98 20.59 13.43 17.77
N GLU A 99 20.84 13.04 16.51
CA GLU A 99 22.18 13.10 15.92
C GLU A 99 22.68 14.56 15.80
N SER A 100 21.79 15.48 15.41
CA SER A 100 22.11 16.90 15.30
C SER A 100 22.43 17.55 16.65
N ASN A 101 21.70 17.17 17.70
CA ASN A 101 21.93 17.64 19.06
C ASN A 101 23.24 17.06 19.63
N ALA A 102 23.49 15.77 19.43
CA ALA A 102 24.74 15.14 19.84
C ALA A 102 25.96 15.79 19.19
N LYS A 103 25.91 16.09 17.88
CA LYS A 103 26.98 16.81 17.16
C LYS A 103 27.19 18.23 17.70
N LYS A 104 26.11 18.98 17.97
CA LYS A 104 26.21 20.32 18.56
C LYS A 104 26.84 20.32 19.94
N THR A 105 26.49 19.36 20.80
CA THR A 105 27.08 19.22 22.13
C THR A 105 28.56 18.84 22.04
N LEU A 106 28.93 17.95 21.10
CA LEU A 106 30.32 17.57 20.87
C LEU A 106 31.17 18.75 20.36
N GLU A 107 30.59 19.59 19.49
CA GLU A 107 31.21 20.83 18.99
C GLU A 107 31.36 21.92 20.07
N SER A 108 30.43 22.01 21.04
CA SER A 108 30.62 22.93 22.17
C SER A 108 31.72 22.44 23.09
N SER A 109 31.70 21.15 23.46
CA SER A 109 32.73 20.57 24.32
C SER A 109 34.14 20.64 23.70
N LYS A 110 34.27 20.48 22.38
CA LYS A 110 35.55 20.66 21.68
C LYS A 110 36.08 22.10 21.80
N ARG A 111 35.21 23.10 21.61
CA ARG A 111 35.59 24.52 21.74
C ARG A 111 35.98 24.88 23.17
N ASP A 112 35.29 24.33 24.16
CA ASP A 112 35.60 24.56 25.57
C ASP A 112 36.98 23.98 25.94
N ILE A 113 37.31 22.79 25.43
CA ILE A 113 38.62 22.15 25.66
C ILE A 113 39.74 22.93 24.96
N GLU A 114 39.54 23.35 23.71
CA GLU A 114 40.53 24.11 22.93
C GLU A 114 40.83 25.48 23.57
N SER A 115 39.87 26.07 24.30
CA SER A 115 40.05 27.32 25.03
C SER A 115 40.88 27.19 26.33
N LEU A 116 41.08 25.97 26.84
CA LEU A 116 41.89 25.68 28.03
C LEU A 116 43.36 25.37 27.70
N GLU A 117 43.66 25.09 26.44
CA GLU A 117 45.02 24.79 25.96
C GLU A 117 45.82 26.04 25.56
N HIS A 118 45.21 27.23 25.65
CA HIS A 118 45.80 28.54 25.31
C HIS A 118 45.95 29.44 26.55
#